data_AF-A0A7V7JLZ8-F1
#
_entry.id   AF-A0A7V7JLZ8-F1
#
_cell.length_a   1.000
_cell.length_b   1.000
_cell.length_c   1.000
_cell.angle_alpha   90.00
_cell.angle_beta   90.00
_cell.angle_gamma   90.00
#
_symmetry.space_group_name_H-M   'P 1'
#
loop_
_entity.id
_entity.type
_entity.pdbx_description
1 polymer ?
#
loop_
_entity_poly.entity_id
_entity_poly.type
_entity_poly.pdbx_seq_one_letter_code
_entity_poly.pdbx_strand_id
1 'polypeptide(L)' 'MIDCVALVVAAGRGSRFGGDTPKQWHDLGGRAVLRHSLAAFAAHPQVDAVLAVIHPDDR' A
#
# COMPACT_ATOMS: atom_id res chain seq x y z
N MET A 1 -5.98 23.73 -3.62
CA MET A 1 -6.16 22.90 -4.84
C MET A 1 -5.48 21.58 -4.53
N ILE A 2 -6.05 20.44 -4.93
CA ILE A 2 -5.36 19.15 -4.87
C ILE A 2 -4.66 19.01 -6.22
N ASP A 3 -3.33 18.96 -6.22
CA ASP A 3 -2.52 18.99 -7.44
C ASP A 3 -1.89 17.63 -7.73
N CYS A 4 -1.57 16.86 -6.69
CA CYS A 4 -0.95 15.54 -6.81
C CYS A 4 -1.51 14.53 -5.81
N VAL A 5 -1.98 13.39 -6.31
CA VAL A 5 -2.51 12.27 -5.52
C VAL A 5 -1.74 11.00 -5.84
N ALA A 6 -1.27 10.30 -4.81
CA ALA A 6 -0.65 8.99 -4.94
C ALA A 6 -1.68 7.87 -4.74
N LEU A 7 -1.92 7.08 -5.80
CA LEU A 7 -2.74 5.88 -5.73
C LEU A 7 -1.85 4.63 -5.62
N VAL A 8 -1.86 3.97 -4.46
CA VAL A 8 -1.09 2.75 -4.21
C VAL A 8 -1.96 1.53 -4.44
N VAL A 9 -1.72 0.84 -5.56
CA VAL A 9 -2.51 -0.33 -5.98
C VAL A 9 -1.96 -1.59 -5.31
N ALA A 10 -2.66 -2.08 -4.30
CA ALA A 10 -2.27 -3.20 -3.45
C ALA A 10 -3.34 -4.31 -3.42
N ALA A 11 -4.17 -4.41 -4.46
CA ALA A 11 -5.24 -5.40 -4.56
C ALA A 11 -4.79 -6.78 -5.11
N GLY A 12 -3.49 -6.94 -5.41
CA GLY A 12 -2.96 -8.19 -5.92
C GLY A 12 -2.98 -9.30 -4.87
N ARG A 13 -3.17 -10.55 -5.32
CA ARG A 13 -3.17 -11.72 -4.43
C ARG A 13 -1.79 -12.28 -4.09
N GLY A 14 -0.72 -11.74 -4.67
CA GLY A 14 0.65 -12.16 -4.34
C GLY A 14 1.01 -13.59 -4.74
N SER A 15 0.35 -14.20 -5.72
CA SER A 15 0.56 -15.61 -6.12
C SER A 15 2.00 -16.00 -6.44
N ARG A 16 2.83 -15.06 -6.91
CA ARG A 16 4.27 -15.26 -7.17
C ARG A 16 5.16 -15.06 -5.94
N PHE A 17 4.66 -14.35 -4.93
CA PHE A 17 5.39 -14.12 -3.68
C PHE A 17 5.33 -15.37 -2.79
N GLY A 18 4.25 -16.15 -2.91
CA GLY A 18 4.04 -17.37 -2.14
C GLY A 18 3.50 -17.09 -0.73
N GLY A 19 2.98 -18.13 -0.08
CA GLY A 19 2.32 -18.06 1.22
C GLY A 19 0.81 -17.81 1.14
N ASP A 20 0.14 -17.97 2.27
CA ASP A 20 -1.33 -17.85 2.38
C ASP A 20 -1.81 -16.40 2.53
N THR A 21 -0.89 -15.49 2.87
CA THR A 21 -1.18 -14.07 3.10
C THR A 21 -0.76 -13.25 1.87
N PRO A 22 -1.63 -12.38 1.32
CA PRO A 22 -1.22 -11.47 0.25
C PRO A 22 -0.03 -10.58 0.66
N LYS A 23 0.94 -10.41 -0.26
CA LYS A 23 2.23 -9.74 -0.01
C LYS A 23 2.11 -8.41 0.73
N GLN A 24 1.11 -7.60 0.39
CA GLN A 24 0.89 -6.26 0.96
C GLN A 24 0.68 -6.27 2.49
N TRP A 25 0.21 -7.39 3.05
CA TRP A 25 -0.10 -7.56 4.46
C TRP A 25 1.03 -8.21 5.27
N HIS A 26 2.05 -8.76 4.60
CA HIS A 26 3.19 -9.34 5.30
C HIS A 26 3.92 -8.31 6.15
N ASP A 27 4.38 -8.74 7.33
CA ASP A 27 5.25 -7.93 8.17
C ASP A 27 6.63 -7.77 7.52
N LEU A 28 7.12 -6.53 7.53
CA LEU A 28 8.46 -6.17 7.12
C LEU A 28 9.00 -5.18 8.16
N GLY A 29 9.74 -5.68 9.14
CA GLY A 29 10.31 -4.84 10.20
C GLY A 29 9.25 -4.23 11.11
N GLY A 30 8.24 -5.00 11.52
CA GLY A 30 7.19 -4.57 12.46
C GLY A 30 6.10 -3.73 11.82
N ARG A 31 6.05 -3.65 10.48
CA ARG A 31 5.03 -2.93 9.72
C ARG A 31 4.68 -3.71 8.46
N ALA A 32 3.40 -3.71 8.10
CA ALA A 32 2.95 -4.28 6.83
C ALA A 32 3.70 -3.67 5.63
N VAL A 33 4.00 -4.48 4.61
CA VAL A 33 4.64 -4.04 3.35
C VAL A 33 3.93 -2.81 2.76
N LEU A 34 2.59 -2.81 2.73
CA LEU A 34 1.80 -1.66 2.25
C LEU A 34 2.08 -0.37 3.04
N ARG A 35 2.24 -0.50 4.36
CA ARG A 35 2.42 0.65 5.27
C ARG A 35 3.74 1.38 5.02
N HIS A 36 4.75 0.71 4.46
CA HIS A 36 5.99 1.37 4.05
C HIS A 36 5.76 2.31 2.86
N SER A 37 5.02 1.83 1.84
CA SER A 37 4.71 2.62 0.64
C SER A 37 3.82 3.82 0.95
N LEU A 38 2.75 3.61 1.74
CA LEU A 38 1.84 4.68 2.13
C LEU A 38 2.55 5.78 2.92
N ALA A 39 3.41 5.40 3.87
CA ALA A 39 4.14 6.38 4.67
C ALA A 39 5.17 7.18 3.85
N ALA A 40 5.81 6.57 2.86
CA ALA A 40 6.73 7.29 1.98
C ALA A 40 6.01 8.39 1.19
N PHE A 41 4.85 8.09 0.60
CA PHE A 41 4.06 9.09 -0.11
C PHE A 41 3.43 10.13 0.83
N ALA A 42 2.92 9.71 1.98
CA ALA A 42 2.29 10.62 2.95
C ALA A 42 3.29 11.61 3.57
N ALA A 43 4.58 11.28 3.59
CA ALA A 43 5.65 12.16 4.06
C ALA A 43 6.20 13.08 2.96
N HIS A 44 5.78 12.92 1.69
CA HIS A 44 6.34 13.68 0.58
C HIS A 44 5.64 15.04 0.44
N PRO A 45 6.38 16.17 0.45
CA PRO A 45 5.78 17.51 0.52
C PRO A 45 4.99 17.93 -0.73
N GLN A 46 5.13 17.20 -1.84
CA GLN A 46 4.40 17.45 -3.09
C GLN A 46 3.25 16.47 -3.33
N VAL A 47 2.88 15.65 -2.33
CA VAL A 47 1.75 14.71 -2.43
C VAL A 47 0.66 15.19 -1.49
N ASP A 48 -0.48 15.59 -2.05
CA ASP A 48 -1.57 16.19 -1.28
C ASP A 48 -2.47 15.12 -0.63
N ALA A 49 -2.56 13.95 -1.26
CA ALA A 49 -3.32 12.82 -0.75
C ALA A 49 -2.73 11.47 -1.17
N VAL A 50 -2.95 10.46 -0.32
CA VAL A 50 -2.56 9.08 -0.60
C VAL A 50 -3.77 8.18 -0.43
N LEU A 51 -4.08 7.39 -1.45
CA LEU A 51 -5.15 6.40 -1.41
C LEU A 51 -4.59 5.01 -1.64
N ALA A 52 -5.04 4.06 -0.84
CA ALA A 52 -4.77 2.64 -1.05
C ALA A 52 -5.95 2.02 -1.81
N VAL A 53 -5.63 1.19 -2.79
CA VAL A 53 -6.60 0.29 -3.42
C VAL A 53 -6.27 -1.12 -2.98
N ILE A 54 -7.18 -1.75 -2.25
CA ILE A 54 -7.04 -3.12 -1.76
C ILE A 54 -8.05 -4.05 -2.43
N HIS A 55 -7.85 -5.36 -2.30
CA HIS A 55 -8.82 -6.31 -2.82
C HIS A 55 -10.12 -6.18 -2.01
N PRO A 56 -11.32 -6.30 -2.60
CA PRO A 56 -12.59 -6.24 -1.86
C PRO A 56 -12.77 -7.29 -0.76
N ASP A 57 -11.88 -8.29 -0.70
CA ASP A 57 -11.93 -9.35 0.33
C ASP A 57 -10.95 -9.08 1.48
N ASP A 58 -10.10 -8.06 1.34
CA ASP A 58 -9.16 -7.63 2.36
C ASP A 58 -9.81 -6.53 3.23
N ARG A 59 -9.27 -6.28 4.44
CA ARG A 59 -9.79 -5.31 5.42
C ARG A 59 -8.74 -4.32 5.89
#